data_AF-A0A939FB23-F1
#
_entry.id   AF-A0A939FB23-F1
#
_cell.length_a   1.000
_cell.length_b   1.000
_cell.length_c   1.000
_cell.angle_alpha   90.00
_cell.angle_beta   90.00
_cell.angle_gamma   90.00
#
_symmetry.space_group_name_H-M   'P 1'
#
loop_
_entity.id
_entity.type
_entity.pdbx_description
1 polymer ?
#
loop_
_entity_poly.entity_id
_entity_poly.type
_entity_poly.pdbx_seq_one_letter_code
_entity_poly.pdbx_strand_id
1 'polypeptide(L)'
;MFRDYLYIDRPRLVSYAEQIGATAAKAKNRQWRVALGLTGPVVEHQQGSAERAANDHELAESVTRHLRKKGELRTTRPASLADVDEGQATLVLETMRARKVIFTLDGGGAPRGLRELAVWVSNPLENPSSRDAAGVRDEEATGMFVYLLEGYWDDEPAMRAYSMMTALNVLLRTLSDAGAAPEPSAGSDTSRDDYATPVSILVRNGGVKGDMRTVTALYRVRSVSENKIVNVGGRTLRCHDLFAYPLYVAAGNG
;
A
#
# COMPACT_ATOMS: atom_id res chain seq x y z
N MET A 1 -0.92 -19.80 -1.43
CA MET A 1 0.53 -19.52 -1.50
C MET A 1 0.84 -18.55 -0.38
N PHE A 2 1.78 -18.86 0.51
CA PHE A 2 2.17 -17.92 1.55
C PHE A 2 2.79 -16.68 0.91
N ARG A 3 2.40 -15.50 1.40
CA ARG A 3 2.98 -14.23 0.99
C ARG A 3 4.03 -13.82 2.01
N ASP A 4 5.17 -13.36 1.54
CA ASP A 4 6.17 -12.75 2.39
C ASP A 4 5.77 -11.28 2.61
N TYR A 5 5.28 -10.96 3.81
CA TYR A 5 4.76 -9.64 4.11
C TYR A 5 5.90 -8.70 4.54
N LEU A 6 6.08 -7.61 3.79
CA LEU A 6 7.03 -6.54 4.08
C LEU A 6 6.45 -5.51 5.05
N TYR A 7 5.13 -5.36 5.05
CA TYR A 7 4.37 -4.47 5.95
C TYR A 7 2.94 -4.99 6.10
N ILE A 8 2.37 -4.88 7.31
CA ILE A 8 0.96 -5.15 7.61
C ILE A 8 0.43 -4.12 8.60
N ASP A 9 -0.64 -3.41 8.24
CA ASP A 9 -1.44 -2.64 9.18
C ASP A 9 -2.43 -3.58 9.88
N ARG A 10 -1.92 -4.28 10.90
CA ARG A 10 -2.69 -5.33 11.59
C ARG A 10 -3.98 -4.79 12.24
N PRO A 11 -3.98 -3.66 12.96
CA PRO A 11 -5.21 -3.12 13.55
C PRO A 11 -6.33 -2.94 12.52
N ARG A 12 -6.02 -2.33 11.37
CA ARG A 12 -7.04 -2.15 10.33
C ARG A 12 -7.41 -3.45 9.64
N LEU A 13 -6.44 -4.32 9.38
CA LEU A 13 -6.73 -5.62 8.78
C LEU A 13 -7.67 -6.46 9.67
N VAL A 14 -7.46 -6.44 10.99
CA VAL A 14 -8.36 -7.06 11.98
C VAL A 14 -9.73 -6.40 11.95
N SER A 15 -9.81 -5.07 11.94
CA SER A 15 -11.10 -4.36 11.86
C SER A 15 -11.91 -4.74 10.62
N TYR A 16 -11.27 -4.81 9.44
CA TYR A 16 -11.93 -5.32 8.22
C TYR A 16 -12.36 -6.79 8.37
N ALA A 17 -11.54 -7.64 9.01
CA ALA A 17 -11.87 -9.03 9.24
C ALA A 17 -13.05 -9.20 10.21
N GLU A 18 -13.17 -8.37 11.24
CA GLU A 18 -14.29 -8.35 12.19
C GLU A 18 -15.60 -8.03 11.47
N GLN A 19 -15.60 -7.01 10.61
CA GLN A 19 -16.79 -6.62 9.84
C GLN A 19 -17.33 -7.74 8.95
N ILE A 20 -16.47 -8.66 8.50
CA ILE A 20 -16.85 -9.80 7.65
C ILE A 20 -16.95 -11.14 8.41
N GLY A 21 -16.75 -11.14 9.73
CA GLY A 21 -16.78 -12.34 10.57
C GLY A 21 -15.63 -13.33 10.30
N ALA A 22 -14.46 -12.85 9.89
CA ALA A 22 -13.30 -13.67 9.49
C ALA A 22 -12.13 -13.64 10.48
N THR A 23 -12.37 -13.31 11.75
CA THR A 23 -11.33 -13.26 12.80
C THR A 23 -10.93 -14.64 13.34
N ALA A 24 -11.78 -15.66 13.15
CA ALA A 24 -11.53 -17.02 13.59
C ALA A 24 -11.14 -17.92 12.42
N ALA A 25 -10.11 -18.75 12.63
CA ALA A 25 -9.71 -19.80 11.72
C ALA A 25 -9.95 -21.18 12.35
N LYS A 26 -10.45 -22.13 11.56
CA LYS A 26 -10.56 -23.54 11.99
C LYS A 26 -9.20 -24.20 11.88
N ALA A 27 -8.58 -24.52 13.00
CA ALA A 27 -7.37 -25.34 13.04
C ALA A 27 -7.77 -26.83 13.10
N LYS A 28 -7.29 -27.60 12.12
CA LYS A 28 -7.34 -29.07 12.20
C LYS A 28 -6.23 -29.52 13.13
N ASN A 29 -6.60 -29.92 14.35
CA ASN A 29 -5.68 -30.56 15.27
C ASN A 29 -5.67 -32.06 14.96
N ARG A 30 -4.61 -32.53 14.32
CA ARG A 30 -4.33 -33.95 14.17
C ARG A 30 -3.51 -34.40 15.36
N GLN A 31 -4.09 -35.24 16.21
CA GLN A 31 -3.35 -35.92 17.27
C GLN A 31 -3.15 -37.37 16.85
N TRP A 32 -1.88 -37.76 16.76
CA TRP A 32 -1.48 -39.15 16.59
C TRP A 32 -1.10 -39.68 17.95
N ARG A 33 -1.77 -40.75 18.40
CA ARG A 33 -1.40 -41.48 19.60
C ARG A 33 -0.89 -42.85 19.20
N VAL A 34 0.32 -43.18 19.62
CA VAL A 34 0.87 -44.53 19.51
C VAL A 34 0.67 -45.20 20.85
N ALA A 35 -0.15 -46.24 20.89
CA ALA A 35 -0.40 -47.05 22.06
C ALA A 35 0.16 -48.46 21.85
N LEU A 36 0.66 -49.10 22.91
CA LEU A 36 1.04 -50.51 22.88
C LEU A 36 -0.16 -51.36 23.32
N GLY A 37 -0.79 -52.03 22.37
CA GLY A 37 -1.86 -53.00 22.62
C GLY A 37 -1.31 -54.41 22.84
N LEU A 38 -2.18 -55.30 23.32
CA LEU A 38 -1.88 -56.73 23.53
C LEU A 38 -1.38 -57.46 22.27
N THR A 39 -1.72 -56.95 21.08
CA THR A 39 -1.33 -57.51 19.78
C THR A 39 -0.22 -56.72 19.07
N GLY A 40 0.37 -55.72 19.73
CA GLY A 40 1.42 -54.87 19.17
C GLY A 40 1.07 -53.37 19.16
N PRO A 41 1.88 -52.53 18.49
CA PRO A 41 1.64 -51.10 18.41
C PRO A 41 0.35 -50.79 17.64
N VAL A 42 -0.52 -50.00 18.24
CA VAL A 42 -1.75 -49.46 17.67
C VAL A 42 -1.56 -47.96 17.49
N VAL A 43 -1.84 -47.46 16.30
CA VAL A 43 -1.84 -46.02 16.01
C VAL A 43 -3.28 -45.54 15.98
N GLU A 44 -3.64 -44.71 16.96
CA GLU A 44 -4.92 -44.03 17.00
C GLU A 44 -4.80 -42.65 16.35
N HIS A 45 -5.70 -42.37 15.41
CA HIS A 45 -5.81 -41.07 14.75
C HIS A 45 -7.07 -40.36 15.24
N GLN A 46 -6.90 -39.31 16.07
CA GLN A 46 -7.97 -38.40 16.43
C GLN A 46 -7.84 -37.10 15.65
N GLN A 47 -8.92 -36.72 14.96
CA GLN A 47 -9.02 -35.46 14.24
C GLN A 47 -10.03 -34.55 14.94
N GLY A 48 -9.51 -33.54 15.64
CA GLY A 48 -10.32 -32.46 16.23
C GLY A 48 -10.28 -31.20 15.36
N SER A 49 -11.34 -30.39 15.42
CA SER A 49 -11.33 -29.01 14.93
C SER A 49 -11.38 -28.10 16.15
N ALA A 50 -10.36 -27.28 16.34
CA ALA A 50 -10.38 -26.21 17.33
C ALA A 50 -10.47 -24.87 16.62
N GLU A 51 -11.21 -23.92 17.18
CA GLU A 51 -11.17 -22.54 16.73
C GLU A 51 -9.94 -21.86 17.31
N ARG A 52 -9.22 -21.11 16.47
CA ARG A 52 -8.13 -20.25 16.90
C ARG A 52 -8.26 -18.88 16.25
N ALA A 53 -7.60 -17.89 16.82
CA ALA A 53 -7.43 -16.60 16.16
C ALA A 53 -6.73 -16.81 14.80
N ALA A 54 -7.26 -16.15 13.77
CA ALA A 54 -6.64 -16.10 12.46
C ALA A 54 -5.29 -15.37 12.55
N ASN A 55 -4.28 -15.88 11.84
CA ASN A 55 -3.00 -15.19 11.70
C ASN A 55 -3.08 -14.10 10.60
N ASP A 56 -2.06 -13.25 10.50
CA ASP A 56 -2.08 -12.10 9.58
C ASP A 56 -2.27 -12.51 8.11
N HIS A 57 -1.70 -13.65 7.70
CA HIS A 57 -1.90 -14.19 6.35
C HIS A 57 -3.36 -14.60 6.11
N GLU A 58 -3.97 -15.30 7.06
CA GLU A 58 -5.37 -15.74 6.99
C GLU A 58 -6.34 -14.56 7.00
N LEU A 59 -6.06 -13.52 7.79
CA LEU A 59 -6.82 -12.27 7.80
C LEU A 59 -6.72 -11.58 6.44
N ALA A 60 -5.51 -11.40 5.91
CA ALA A 60 -5.27 -10.77 4.61
C ALA A 60 -5.96 -11.52 3.46
N GLU A 61 -5.87 -12.85 3.45
CA GLU A 61 -6.55 -13.69 2.45
C GLU A 61 -8.07 -13.62 2.58
N SER A 62 -8.60 -13.64 3.80
CA SER A 62 -10.05 -13.60 4.03
C SER A 62 -10.66 -12.26 3.62
N VAL A 63 -10.03 -11.15 4.03
CA VAL A 63 -10.42 -9.79 3.62
C VAL A 63 -10.34 -9.63 2.11
N THR A 64 -9.20 -9.99 1.50
CA THR A 64 -9.02 -9.91 0.04
C THR A 64 -10.07 -10.72 -0.72
N ARG A 65 -10.34 -11.95 -0.28
CA ARG A 65 -11.34 -12.83 -0.90
C ARG A 65 -12.74 -12.27 -0.78
N HIS A 66 -13.09 -11.70 0.38
CA HIS A 66 -14.38 -11.07 0.61
C HIS A 66 -14.59 -9.88 -0.33
N LEU A 67 -13.64 -8.94 -0.35
CA LEU A 67 -13.70 -7.74 -1.20
C LEU A 67 -13.83 -8.12 -2.68
N ARG A 68 -13.05 -9.11 -3.13
CA ARG A 68 -13.16 -9.64 -4.51
C ARG A 68 -14.55 -10.22 -4.78
N LYS A 69 -15.10 -11.00 -3.85
CA LYS A 69 -16.44 -11.61 -4.00
C LYS A 69 -17.54 -10.54 -4.07
N LYS A 70 -17.35 -9.41 -3.38
CA LYS A 70 -18.30 -8.28 -3.38
C LYS A 70 -18.14 -7.31 -4.56
N GLY A 71 -17.07 -7.45 -5.35
CA GLY A 71 -16.77 -6.49 -6.42
C GLY A 71 -16.21 -5.16 -5.90
N GLU A 72 -15.77 -5.11 -4.64
CA GLU A 72 -15.24 -3.92 -3.97
C GLU A 72 -13.70 -3.81 -4.08
N LEU A 73 -13.08 -4.77 -4.78
CA LEU A 73 -11.64 -4.84 -4.98
C LEU A 73 -11.26 -4.54 -6.42
N ARG A 74 -10.53 -3.44 -6.63
CA ARG A 74 -9.86 -3.18 -7.92
C ARG A 74 -8.56 -3.97 -8.00
N THR A 75 -8.24 -4.50 -9.18
CA THR A 75 -6.99 -5.23 -9.42
C THR A 75 -5.90 -4.39 -10.09
N THR A 76 -6.22 -3.14 -10.41
CA THR A 76 -5.34 -2.15 -11.04
C THR A 76 -5.60 -0.79 -10.39
N ARG A 77 -4.54 0.03 -10.28
CA ARG A 77 -4.70 1.44 -9.87
C ARG A 77 -5.62 2.21 -10.83
N PRO A 78 -6.31 3.27 -10.33
CA PRO A 78 -7.06 4.20 -11.18
C PRO A 78 -6.18 4.78 -12.30
N ALA A 79 -6.76 5.05 -13.47
CA ALA A 79 -6.05 5.69 -14.58
C ALA A 79 -6.28 7.20 -14.63
N SER A 80 -7.39 7.68 -14.06
CA SER A 80 -7.85 9.08 -14.08
C SER A 80 -8.50 9.49 -12.75
N LEU A 81 -8.87 10.77 -12.57
CA LEU A 81 -9.73 11.16 -11.43
C LEU A 81 -11.16 10.62 -11.53
N ALA A 82 -11.67 10.46 -12.74
CA ALA A 82 -13.02 9.94 -12.97
C ALA A 82 -13.14 8.50 -12.44
N ASP A 83 -12.05 7.74 -12.46
CA ASP A 83 -11.99 6.40 -11.85
C ASP A 83 -12.14 6.40 -10.32
N VAL A 84 -12.00 7.56 -9.67
CA VAL A 84 -12.03 7.74 -8.22
C VAL A 84 -13.28 8.53 -7.88
N ASP A 85 -14.46 7.96 -8.14
CA ASP A 85 -15.74 8.59 -7.85
C ASP A 85 -16.02 8.71 -6.35
N GLU A 86 -16.74 9.78 -5.99
CA GLU A 86 -17.10 10.14 -4.62
C GLU A 86 -18.07 9.12 -4.04
N GLY A 87 -17.58 8.23 -3.17
CA GLY A 87 -18.41 7.37 -2.34
C GLY A 87 -18.05 5.89 -2.32
N GLN A 88 -17.19 5.42 -3.22
CA GLN A 88 -16.66 4.05 -3.14
C GLN A 88 -15.23 4.06 -2.61
N ALA A 89 -15.05 3.60 -1.38
CA ALA A 89 -13.74 3.28 -0.83
C ALA A 89 -13.08 2.23 -1.74
N THR A 90 -12.24 2.70 -2.65
CA THR A 90 -11.61 1.86 -3.68
C THR A 90 -10.38 1.21 -3.07
N LEU A 91 -10.58 0.03 -2.47
CA LEU A 91 -9.47 -0.84 -2.13
C LEU A 91 -8.89 -1.38 -3.43
N VAL A 92 -7.58 -1.23 -3.58
CA VAL A 92 -6.84 -1.70 -4.75
C VAL A 92 -5.88 -2.78 -4.30
N LEU A 93 -5.89 -3.92 -5.01
CA LEU A 93 -4.89 -4.97 -4.93
C LEU A 93 -4.17 -5.07 -6.27
N GLU A 94 -2.94 -4.61 -6.33
CA GLU A 94 -2.12 -4.73 -7.54
C GLU A 94 -0.68 -5.14 -7.21
N THR A 95 0.02 -5.60 -8.24
CA THR A 95 1.46 -5.88 -8.19
C THR A 95 2.20 -4.83 -9.00
N MET A 96 3.20 -4.21 -8.40
CA MET A 96 3.92 -3.07 -8.99
C MET A 96 5.41 -3.14 -8.67
N ARG A 97 6.24 -2.51 -9.50
CA ARG A 97 7.60 -2.16 -9.08
C ARG A 97 7.52 -0.89 -8.22
N ALA A 98 8.12 -0.95 -7.05
CA ALA A 98 8.13 0.15 -6.10
C ALA A 98 9.47 0.25 -5.38
N ARG A 99 9.81 1.47 -4.97
CA ARG A 99 10.98 1.78 -4.17
C ARG A 99 10.55 2.28 -2.81
N LYS A 100 11.12 1.70 -1.74
CA LYS A 100 10.90 2.17 -0.37
C LYS A 100 11.79 3.40 -0.09
N VAL A 101 11.23 4.44 0.51
CA VAL A 101 11.94 5.59 1.06
C VAL A 101 11.61 5.66 2.54
N ILE A 102 12.63 5.71 3.42
CA ILE A 102 12.48 5.62 4.88
C ILE A 102 12.88 6.96 5.49
N PHE A 103 12.05 7.50 6.38
CA PHE A 103 12.30 8.69 7.16
C PHE A 103 12.55 8.28 8.61
N THR A 104 13.65 8.74 9.22
CA THR A 104 13.90 8.54 10.65
C THR A 104 13.21 9.63 11.46
N LEU A 105 12.65 9.24 12.59
CA LEU A 105 11.90 10.11 13.49
C LEU A 105 12.72 10.38 14.73
N ASP A 106 13.87 11.04 14.56
CA ASP A 106 14.82 11.26 15.65
C ASP A 106 14.49 12.54 16.46
N GLY A 107 13.38 13.23 16.14
CA GLY A 107 12.95 14.48 16.78
C GLY A 107 11.85 14.31 17.83
N GLY A 108 11.78 15.25 18.79
CA GLY A 108 10.77 15.27 19.86
C GLY A 108 9.30 15.47 19.42
N GLY A 109 9.04 15.61 18.12
CA GLY A 109 7.70 15.68 17.54
C GLY A 109 7.11 14.33 17.12
N ALA A 110 7.90 13.26 17.11
CA ALA A 110 7.44 11.95 16.69
C ALA A 110 6.41 11.37 17.69
N PRO A 111 5.33 10.72 17.22
CA PRO A 111 4.44 9.95 18.08
C PRO A 111 5.24 8.93 18.91
N ARG A 112 4.94 8.83 20.21
CA ARG A 112 5.71 8.00 21.15
C ARG A 112 5.79 6.55 20.64
N GLY A 113 7.01 6.09 20.35
CA GLY A 113 7.29 4.72 19.91
C GLY A 113 7.38 4.53 18.40
N LEU A 114 7.02 5.54 17.59
CA LEU A 114 7.29 5.53 16.16
C LEU A 114 8.74 6.00 15.92
N ARG A 115 9.58 5.13 15.36
CA ARG A 115 11.00 5.44 15.08
C ARG A 115 11.27 5.78 13.63
N GLU A 116 10.49 5.20 12.75
CA GLU A 116 10.68 5.31 11.31
C GLU A 116 9.32 5.34 10.64
N LEU A 117 9.27 6.04 9.51
CA LEU A 117 8.12 6.13 8.64
C LEU A 117 8.58 5.82 7.22
N ALA A 118 7.82 5.04 6.46
CA ALA A 118 8.26 4.67 5.13
C ALA A 118 7.20 4.89 4.07
N VAL A 119 7.66 5.25 2.88
CA VAL A 119 6.83 5.48 1.70
C VAL A 119 7.30 4.55 0.59
N TRP A 120 6.40 3.75 0.05
CA TRP A 120 6.63 3.04 -1.21
C TRP A 120 6.22 3.90 -2.38
N VAL A 121 7.13 4.08 -3.33
CA VAL A 121 6.91 4.89 -4.53
C VAL A 121 6.95 4.00 -5.76
N SER A 122 5.87 3.98 -6.54
CA SER A 122 5.78 3.27 -7.81
C SER A 122 5.58 4.24 -8.97
N ASN A 123 6.41 4.10 -10.00
CA ASN A 123 6.39 4.94 -11.19
C ASN A 123 5.35 4.41 -12.21
N PRO A 124 4.53 5.28 -12.84
CA PRO A 124 3.57 4.88 -13.86
C PRO A 124 4.18 4.09 -15.02
N LEU A 125 5.42 4.39 -15.42
CA LEU A 125 6.10 3.73 -16.54
C LEU A 125 6.67 2.34 -16.19
N GLU A 126 6.73 2.03 -14.89
CA GLU A 126 7.21 0.74 -14.41
C GLU A 126 6.08 -0.28 -14.23
N ASN A 127 4.83 0.12 -14.50
CA ASN A 127 3.68 -0.77 -14.45
C ASN A 127 3.53 -1.53 -15.79
N PRO A 128 3.48 -2.87 -15.81
CA PRO A 128 3.31 -3.62 -17.05
C PRO A 128 2.04 -3.26 -17.84
N SER A 129 0.97 -2.87 -17.15
CA SER A 129 -0.33 -2.54 -17.76
C SER A 129 -0.37 -1.15 -18.42
N SER A 130 0.63 -0.29 -18.21
CA SER A 130 0.69 1.05 -18.81
C SER A 130 1.54 1.11 -20.09
N ARG A 131 2.08 -0.02 -20.56
CA ARG A 131 3.02 -0.08 -21.70
C ARG A 131 2.43 0.23 -23.08
N ASP A 132 1.12 0.40 -23.20
CA ASP A 132 0.46 0.80 -24.45
C ASP A 132 0.51 2.32 -24.73
N ALA A 133 1.41 3.05 -24.07
CA ALA A 133 1.61 4.50 -24.24
C ALA A 133 2.17 4.93 -25.62
N ALA A 134 2.30 4.03 -26.59
CA ALA A 134 2.87 4.31 -27.92
C ALA A 134 2.00 5.24 -28.80
N GLY A 135 0.78 5.59 -28.37
CA GLY A 135 -0.12 6.50 -29.10
C GLY A 135 -0.65 7.69 -28.29
N VAL A 136 -0.17 7.90 -27.06
CA VAL A 136 -0.67 8.97 -26.19
C VAL A 136 -0.01 10.30 -26.59
N ARG A 137 -0.83 11.33 -26.86
CA ARG A 137 -0.34 12.68 -27.18
C ARG A 137 0.42 13.24 -25.98
N ASP A 138 1.46 14.04 -26.20
CA ASP A 138 2.29 14.64 -25.12
C ASP A 138 1.46 15.50 -24.12
N GLU A 139 0.22 15.84 -24.45
CA GLU A 139 -0.71 16.62 -23.61
C GLU A 139 -1.58 15.76 -22.67
N GLU A 140 -1.70 14.45 -22.93
CA GLU A 140 -2.54 13.54 -22.15
C GLU A 140 -1.76 12.91 -20.99
N ALA A 141 -2.37 12.87 -19.80
CA ALA A 141 -1.72 12.33 -18.62
C ALA A 141 -1.39 10.84 -18.81
N THR A 142 -0.10 10.51 -18.77
CA THR A 142 0.40 9.15 -18.99
C THR A 142 0.57 8.43 -17.64
N GLY A 143 -0.50 7.79 -17.18
CA GLY A 143 -0.49 6.93 -16.00
C GLY A 143 -0.48 7.64 -14.64
N MET A 144 -0.31 6.86 -13.58
CA MET A 144 -0.40 7.29 -12.19
C MET A 144 0.78 6.84 -11.30
N PHE A 145 1.45 7.79 -10.65
CA PHE A 145 2.34 7.51 -9.53
C PHE A 145 1.55 7.01 -8.33
N VAL A 146 2.12 6.06 -7.58
CA VAL A 146 1.51 5.55 -6.34
C VAL A 146 2.48 5.73 -5.19
N TYR A 147 1.98 6.34 -4.12
CA TYR A 147 2.66 6.56 -2.85
C TYR A 147 1.92 5.79 -1.76
N LEU A 148 2.54 4.76 -1.19
CA LEU A 148 1.97 3.99 -0.07
C LEU A 148 2.72 4.36 1.21
N LEU A 149 2.08 5.09 2.13
CA LEU A 149 2.66 5.43 3.42
C LEU A 149 2.41 4.30 4.42
N GLU A 150 3.47 3.70 4.94
CA GLU A 150 3.41 2.74 6.04
C GLU A 150 2.92 3.44 7.31
N GLY A 151 1.64 3.31 7.62
CA GLY A 151 1.01 3.92 8.79
C GLY A 151 -0.30 4.61 8.43
N TYR A 152 -1.24 4.64 9.38
CA TYR A 152 -2.47 5.42 9.24
C TYR A 152 -2.39 6.69 10.05
N TRP A 153 -2.86 7.78 9.47
CA TRP A 153 -2.78 9.08 10.12
C TRP A 153 -4.14 9.77 10.27
N ASP A 154 -5.14 9.38 9.49
CA ASP A 154 -6.48 9.99 9.52
C ASP A 154 -7.57 9.00 9.10
N ASP A 155 -8.83 9.21 9.51
CA ASP A 155 -9.99 8.40 9.10
C ASP A 155 -10.82 9.02 7.97
N GLU A 156 -10.25 10.01 7.28
CA GLU A 156 -10.98 10.81 6.33
C GLU A 156 -11.32 10.01 5.05
N PRO A 157 -12.42 10.37 4.37
CA PRO A 157 -12.75 9.79 3.07
C PRO A 157 -11.65 10.08 2.04
N ALA A 158 -11.65 9.32 0.93
CA ALA A 158 -10.76 9.61 -0.17
C ALA A 158 -11.04 11.03 -0.69
N MET A 159 -10.00 11.87 -0.78
CA MET A 159 -10.13 13.26 -1.23
C MET A 159 -9.54 13.43 -2.62
N ARG A 160 -10.32 14.03 -3.52
CA ARG A 160 -9.76 14.64 -4.73
C ARG A 160 -9.02 15.90 -4.29
N ALA A 161 -7.72 15.95 -4.53
CA ALA A 161 -6.98 17.18 -4.27
C ALA A 161 -7.29 18.16 -5.42
N TYR A 162 -8.05 19.22 -5.11
CA TYR A 162 -8.33 20.27 -6.07
C TYR A 162 -7.06 21.12 -6.32
N SER A 163 -6.97 21.63 -7.55
CA SER A 163 -5.97 22.54 -8.13
C SER A 163 -4.89 23.11 -7.18
N MET A 164 -3.62 22.89 -7.52
CA MET A 164 -2.36 23.36 -6.88
C MET A 164 -1.74 22.48 -5.78
N MET A 165 -2.46 21.47 -5.25
CA MET A 165 -1.88 20.53 -4.29
C MET A 165 -1.77 19.13 -4.89
N THR A 166 -0.55 18.61 -5.07
CA THR A 166 -0.31 17.24 -5.52
C THR A 166 -0.54 16.26 -4.37
N ALA A 167 -0.84 14.98 -4.67
CA ALA A 167 -0.92 13.95 -3.61
C ALA A 167 0.43 13.78 -2.89
N LEU A 168 1.55 14.09 -3.56
CA LEU A 168 2.88 14.16 -2.95
C LEU A 168 2.99 15.30 -1.93
N ASN A 169 2.37 16.46 -2.17
CA ASN A 169 2.34 17.56 -1.20
C ASN A 169 1.51 17.20 0.03
N VAL A 170 0.38 16.52 -0.16
CA VAL A 170 -0.42 15.98 0.97
C VAL A 170 0.45 15.04 1.80
N LEU A 171 1.14 14.11 1.15
CA LEU A 171 2.08 13.21 1.81
C LEU A 171 3.17 13.97 2.57
N LEU A 172 3.85 14.94 1.95
CA LEU A 172 4.92 15.69 2.60
C LEU A 172 4.43 16.47 3.82
N ARG A 173 3.21 17.03 3.78
CA ARG A 173 2.58 17.65 4.95
C ARG A 173 2.32 16.63 6.04
N THR A 174 1.74 15.46 5.70
CA THR A 174 1.56 14.37 6.66
C THR A 174 2.88 13.93 7.29
N LEU A 175 3.98 13.88 6.52
CA LEU A 175 5.31 13.59 7.03
C LEU A 175 5.83 14.71 7.96
N SER A 176 5.60 15.97 7.61
CA SER A 176 5.97 17.12 8.45
C SER A 176 5.22 17.14 9.77
N ASP A 177 3.89 16.97 9.73
CA ASP A 177 3.02 16.92 10.90
C ASP A 177 3.42 15.78 11.86
N ALA A 178 3.94 14.68 11.30
CA ALA A 178 4.49 13.55 12.04
C ALA A 178 5.89 13.79 12.63
N GLY A 179 6.53 14.93 12.34
CA GLY A 179 7.92 15.21 12.67
C GLY A 179 8.95 14.41 11.87
N ALA A 180 8.54 13.82 10.74
CA ALA A 180 9.35 12.94 9.89
C ALA A 180 10.10 13.67 8.79
N ALA A 181 9.59 14.82 8.38
CA ALA A 181 10.15 15.67 7.34
C ALA A 181 10.17 17.12 7.84
N PRO A 182 11.04 17.98 7.31
CA PRO A 182 10.91 19.41 7.54
C PRO A 182 9.57 19.92 6.98
N GLU A 183 9.04 20.98 7.59
CA GLU A 183 7.94 21.74 7.02
C GLU A 183 8.27 22.10 5.57
N PRO A 184 7.43 21.71 4.59
CA PRO A 184 7.65 22.12 3.21
C PRO A 184 7.66 23.64 3.17
N SER A 185 8.78 24.23 2.75
CA SER A 185 8.93 25.69 2.81
C SER A 185 7.82 26.36 2.01
N ALA A 186 7.35 27.53 2.48
CA ALA A 186 6.40 28.34 1.73
C ALA A 186 7.05 28.77 0.42
N GLY A 187 6.82 28.00 -0.66
CA GLY A 187 7.50 28.16 -1.95
C GLY A 187 8.52 27.06 -2.30
N SER A 188 8.71 25.99 -1.50
CA SER A 188 9.33 24.78 -2.04
C SER A 188 8.42 24.28 -3.13
N ASP A 189 8.86 24.47 -4.36
CA ASP A 189 8.09 24.23 -5.56
C ASP A 189 7.98 22.72 -5.83
N THR A 190 7.61 21.90 -4.84
CA THR A 190 7.06 20.54 -5.05
C THR A 190 5.72 20.57 -5.81
N SER A 191 5.36 21.77 -6.29
CA SER A 191 4.35 22.08 -7.27
C SER A 191 4.51 21.25 -8.54
N ARG A 192 3.55 21.49 -9.43
CA ARG A 192 3.51 21.01 -10.80
C ARG A 192 4.85 21.15 -11.55
N ASP A 193 5.71 22.11 -11.17
CA ASP A 193 6.87 22.53 -11.96
C ASP A 193 8.22 21.95 -11.47
N ASP A 194 8.27 21.22 -10.33
CA ASP A 194 9.44 20.40 -10.00
C ASP A 194 9.41 19.08 -10.77
N TYR A 195 10.19 19.07 -11.85
CA TYR A 195 10.43 17.94 -12.73
C TYR A 195 11.23 16.80 -12.06
N ALA A 196 11.70 16.96 -10.82
CA ALA A 196 12.35 15.89 -10.09
C ALA A 196 11.42 14.70 -9.88
N THR A 197 12.00 13.50 -9.89
CA THR A 197 11.25 12.28 -9.58
C THR A 197 10.73 12.34 -8.15
N PRO A 198 9.55 11.77 -7.85
CA PRO A 198 9.03 11.77 -6.49
C PRO A 198 9.99 11.18 -5.45
N VAL A 199 10.78 10.16 -5.82
CA VAL A 199 11.83 9.61 -4.95
C VAL A 199 12.88 10.66 -4.62
N SER A 200 13.36 11.43 -5.60
CA SER A 200 14.34 12.50 -5.38
C SER A 200 13.79 13.58 -4.45
N ILE A 201 12.51 13.93 -4.60
CA ILE A 201 11.83 14.91 -3.74
C ILE A 201 11.79 14.39 -2.30
N LEU A 202 11.37 13.14 -2.08
CA LEU A 202 11.33 12.54 -0.74
C LEU A 202 12.73 12.48 -0.10
N VAL A 203 13.76 12.16 -0.88
CA VAL A 203 15.16 12.12 -0.39
C VAL A 203 15.66 13.52 0.01
N ARG A 204 15.36 14.56 -0.77
CA ARG A 204 15.69 15.95 -0.41
C ARG A 204 15.02 16.38 0.90
N ASN A 205 13.89 15.77 1.25
CA ASN A 205 13.14 16.04 2.48
C ASN A 205 13.51 15.09 3.64
N GLY A 206 14.70 14.50 3.63
CA GLY A 206 15.21 13.67 4.73
C GLY A 206 14.98 12.16 4.58
N GLY A 207 14.39 11.72 3.47
CA GLY A 207 14.19 10.31 3.19
C GLY A 207 15.47 9.58 2.78
N VAL A 208 15.67 8.36 3.28
CA VAL A 208 16.71 7.43 2.85
C VAL A 208 16.12 6.48 1.81
N LYS A 209 16.70 6.52 0.61
CA LYS A 209 16.26 5.72 -0.53
C LYS A 209 16.72 4.27 -0.40
N GLY A 210 15.76 3.33 -0.43
CA GLY A 210 16.02 1.89 -0.51
C GLY A 210 16.01 1.35 -1.94
N ASP A 211 16.05 0.01 -2.06
CA ASP A 211 16.07 -0.69 -3.34
C ASP A 211 14.70 -0.77 -4.02
N MET A 212 14.75 -0.84 -5.36
CA MET A 212 13.58 -1.10 -6.19
C MET A 212 13.25 -2.58 -6.14
N ARG A 213 11.98 -2.93 -5.91
CA ARG A 213 11.52 -4.32 -5.89
C ARG A 213 10.09 -4.45 -6.40
N THR A 214 9.71 -5.65 -6.82
CA THR A 214 8.33 -5.98 -7.14
C THR A 214 7.59 -6.25 -5.83
N VAL A 215 6.46 -5.58 -5.63
CA VAL A 215 5.59 -5.75 -4.45
C VAL A 215 4.15 -5.96 -4.86
N THR A 216 3.40 -6.73 -4.09
CA THR A 216 1.94 -6.83 -4.17
C THR A 216 1.35 -6.14 -2.95
N ALA A 217 0.50 -5.14 -3.18
CA ALA A 217 -0.07 -4.34 -2.09
C ALA A 217 -1.59 -4.31 -2.16
N LEU A 218 -2.25 -4.49 -1.01
CA LEU A 218 -3.65 -4.11 -0.82
C LEU A 218 -3.66 -2.77 -0.10
N TYR A 219 -4.25 -1.75 -0.70
CA TYR A 219 -4.24 -0.40 -0.15
C TYR A 219 -5.56 0.31 -0.37
N ARG A 220 -5.89 1.23 0.54
CA ARG A 220 -7.02 2.14 0.44
C ARG A 220 -6.54 3.46 -0.15
N VAL A 221 -7.15 3.88 -1.25
CA VAL A 221 -6.88 5.18 -1.86
C VAL A 221 -7.28 6.29 -0.89
N ARG A 222 -6.37 7.24 -0.65
CA ARG A 222 -6.57 8.39 0.23
C ARG A 222 -6.71 9.68 -0.56
N SER A 223 -5.85 9.92 -1.54
CA SER A 223 -5.97 11.10 -2.40
C SER A 223 -5.45 10.85 -3.80
N VAL A 224 -6.06 11.50 -4.80
CA VAL A 224 -5.59 11.50 -6.19
C VAL A 224 -5.56 12.94 -6.73
N SER A 225 -4.57 13.24 -7.58
CA SER A 225 -4.39 14.55 -8.23
C SER A 225 -3.90 14.41 -9.69
N GLU A 226 -4.11 15.42 -10.54
CA GLU A 226 -3.87 15.37 -12.01
C GLU A 226 -2.68 16.19 -12.52
N ASN A 227 -1.88 16.73 -11.61
CA ASN A 227 -0.98 17.82 -11.94
C ASN A 227 0.45 17.55 -11.52
N LYS A 228 0.94 16.31 -11.73
CA LYS A 228 2.37 16.06 -11.64
C LYS A 228 2.99 16.08 -13.02
N ILE A 229 4.04 16.87 -13.17
CA ILE A 229 4.89 16.83 -14.36
C ILE A 229 6.21 16.18 -13.94
N VAL A 230 6.68 15.24 -14.74
CA VAL A 230 7.97 14.56 -14.51
C VAL A 230 8.78 14.50 -15.79
N ASN A 231 10.10 14.66 -15.64
CA ASN A 231 11.04 14.38 -16.73
C ASN A 231 11.52 12.94 -16.63
N VAL A 232 11.13 12.11 -17.59
CA VAL A 232 11.62 10.73 -17.71
C VAL A 232 12.25 10.52 -19.08
N GLY A 233 13.54 10.19 -19.11
CA GLY A 233 14.26 9.92 -20.36
C GLY A 233 14.29 11.11 -21.32
N GLY A 234 14.31 12.35 -20.80
CA GLY A 234 14.30 13.57 -21.62
C GLY A 234 12.94 13.98 -22.15
N ARG A 235 11.86 13.25 -21.82
CA ARG A 235 10.48 13.63 -22.13
C ARG A 235 9.78 14.17 -20.90
N THR A 236 9.06 15.27 -21.08
CA THR A 236 8.16 15.84 -20.09
C THR A 236 6.83 15.09 -20.17
N LEU A 237 6.46 14.38 -19.11
CA LEU A 237 5.19 13.67 -19.03
C LEU A 237 4.31 14.32 -17.98
N ARG A 238 3.04 14.53 -18.32
CA ARG A 238 2.00 14.79 -17.31
C ARG A 238 1.55 13.45 -16.76
N CYS A 239 1.46 13.33 -15.44
CA CYS A 239 1.02 12.12 -14.75
C CYS A 239 0.00 12.50 -13.68
N HIS A 240 -0.81 11.50 -13.31
CA HIS A 240 -1.58 11.55 -12.08
C HIS A 240 -0.73 11.05 -10.91
N ASP A 241 -1.15 11.43 -9.71
CA ASP A 241 -0.50 11.04 -8.46
C ASP A 241 -1.55 10.49 -7.50
N LEU A 242 -1.27 9.36 -6.87
CA LEU A 242 -2.13 8.70 -5.90
C LEU A 242 -1.38 8.48 -4.59
N PHE A 243 -1.96 8.99 -3.52
CA PHE A 243 -1.55 8.72 -2.14
C PHE A 243 -2.53 7.72 -1.51
N ALA A 244 -2.00 6.71 -0.83
CA ALA A 244 -2.77 5.65 -0.22
C ALA A 244 -2.15 5.09 1.06
N TYR A 245 -3.00 4.40 1.82
CA TYR A 245 -2.63 3.66 3.00
C TYR A 245 -2.70 2.15 2.73
N PRO A 246 -1.57 1.42 2.78
CA PRO A 246 -1.57 -0.03 2.62
C PRO A 246 -2.18 -0.71 3.85
N LEU A 247 -3.04 -1.70 3.60
CA LEU A 247 -3.39 -2.72 4.61
C LEU A 247 -2.26 -3.74 4.72
N TYR A 248 -1.65 -4.09 3.59
CA TYR A 248 -0.39 -4.82 3.56
C TYR A 248 0.42 -4.52 2.30
N VAL A 249 1.73 -4.73 2.41
CA VAL A 249 2.67 -4.82 1.29
C VAL A 249 3.38 -6.16 1.41
N ALA A 250 3.38 -6.96 0.35
CA ALA A 250 4.06 -8.24 0.29
C ALA A 250 5.09 -8.23 -0.84
N ALA A 251 6.13 -9.06 -0.73
CA ALA A 251 7.04 -9.33 -1.83
C ALA A 251 6.24 -9.88 -3.02
N GLY A 252 6.43 -9.29 -4.20
CA GLY A 252 5.83 -9.81 -5.42
C GLY A 252 6.57 -11.05 -5.89
N ASN A 253 5.83 -12.04 -6.38
CA ASN A 253 6.43 -13.16 -7.10
C ASN A 253 6.83 -12.62 -8.48
N GLY A 254 8.14 -12.47 -8.70
CA GLY A 254 8.71 -12.05 -9.98
C GLY A 254 8.54 -13.08 -11.09
#